data_AF-A0A8C8H3W3-F1
#
_entry.id   AF-A0A8C8H3W3-F1
#
_cell.length_a   1.000
_cell.length_b   1.000
_cell.length_c   1.000
_cell.angle_alpha   90.00
_cell.angle_beta   90.00
_cell.angle_gamma   90.00
#
_symmetry.space_group_name_H-M   'P 1'
#
loop_
_entity.id
_entity.type
_entity.pdbx_description
1 polymer ?
#
loop_
_entity_poly.entity_id
_entity_poly.type
_entity_poly.pdbx_seq_one_letter_code
_entity_poly.pdbx_strand_id
1 'polypeptide(L)'
;MADAMNVGVNLEAFSQAINAIQALRSSVTRVFDSLKDGMKNKETLEGREKVFITEFQDNLQSVNRDLNELERLSTLVGRPSESHPLHNSGLLSLDPVQDKTPLYSQLLQAYKWSNKLQYHAGLASSLLNQQSLKRSANQMGASAKRRPKVQPSTLVLPPQYVDDVISRIGRMFPDMSIELFRPNGTSAVLLVTLGKVLKAIVVMRSLFIDRTIVRGFSENVYSEDGKVTDHATTALLHYQLPQMPDVVVRSFMTWLRSYIKLFQTPCQRCGKFLQEGLPPTWRDFRTLEAFHDTCRQ
;
A
#
# COMPACT_ATOMS: atom_id res chain seq x y z
N MET A 1 18.50 5.50 25.53
CA MET A 1 18.15 6.50 26.56
C MET A 1 16.64 6.51 26.64
N ALA A 2 16.10 5.76 27.60
CA ALA A 2 14.68 5.75 27.90
C ALA A 2 14.48 6.83 28.97
N ASP A 3 14.20 8.06 28.53
CA ASP A 3 13.64 9.05 29.44
C ASP A 3 12.26 8.52 29.83
N ALA A 4 12.21 7.99 31.05
CA ALA A 4 10.95 7.71 31.73
C ALA A 4 10.15 9.01 31.73
N MET A 5 9.09 9.04 30.93
CA MET A 5 8.08 10.10 31.00
C MET A 5 7.52 10.06 32.41
N ASN A 6 8.08 10.89 33.29
CA ASN A 6 7.55 11.16 34.62
C ASN A 6 6.27 11.97 34.40
N VAL A 7 5.19 11.29 34.05
CA VAL A 7 3.87 11.89 34.05
C VAL A 7 3.60 12.19 35.53
N GLY A 8 3.69 13.47 35.91
CA GLY A 8 3.46 13.97 37.25
C GLY A 8 1.99 13.86 37.65
N VAL A 9 1.45 12.65 37.60
CA VAL A 9 0.10 12.32 38.04
C VAL A 9 0.21 12.00 39.53
N ASN A 10 -0.43 12.82 40.37
CA ASN A 10 -0.52 12.54 41.79
C ASN A 10 -1.44 11.33 42.02
N LEU A 11 -0.88 10.12 41.88
CA LEU A 11 -1.58 8.82 41.99
C LEU A 11 -2.32 8.68 43.33
N GLU A 12 -1.79 9.29 44.38
CA GLU A 12 -2.39 9.31 45.71
C GLU A 12 -3.65 10.19 45.74
N ALA A 13 -3.61 11.37 45.11
CA ALA A 13 -4.80 12.21 44.93
C ALA A 13 -5.88 11.52 44.09
N PHE A 14 -5.50 10.74 43.07
CA PHE A 14 -6.45 9.92 42.30
C PHE A 14 -7.11 8.83 43.14
N SER A 15 -6.34 8.11 43.96
CA SER A 15 -6.88 7.08 44.86
C SER A 15 -7.86 7.69 45.87
N GLN A 16 -7.51 8.85 46.45
CA GLN A 16 -8.39 9.59 47.36
C GLN A 16 -9.66 10.10 46.66
N ALA A 17 -9.55 10.63 45.44
CA ALA A 17 -10.70 11.07 44.66
C ALA A 17 -11.65 9.91 44.30
N ILE A 18 -11.12 8.73 43.94
CA ILE A 18 -11.95 7.54 43.68
C ILE A 18 -12.72 7.11 44.94
N ASN A 19 -12.06 7.12 46.10
CA ASN A 19 -12.70 6.80 47.38
C ASN A 19 -13.78 7.83 47.74
N ALA A 20 -13.54 9.13 47.49
CA ALA A 20 -14.52 10.18 47.68
C ALA A 20 -15.74 10.03 46.75
N ILE A 21 -15.54 9.62 45.49
CA ILE A 21 -16.65 9.29 44.55
C ILE A 21 -17.49 8.13 45.09
N GLN A 22 -16.87 7.09 45.65
CA GLN A 22 -17.60 5.96 46.24
C GLN A 22 -18.40 6.38 47.48
N ALA A 23 -17.83 7.24 48.31
CA ALA A 23 -18.52 7.81 49.47
C ALA A 23 -19.73 8.66 49.04
N LEU A 24 -19.55 9.54 48.06
CA LEU A 24 -20.63 10.38 47.50
C LEU A 24 -21.75 9.53 46.89
N ARG A 25 -21.41 8.47 46.13
CA ARG A 25 -22.42 7.53 45.62
C ARG A 25 -23.21 6.89 46.76
N SER A 26 -22.53 6.49 47.82
CA SER A 26 -23.17 5.87 48.99
C SER A 26 -24.09 6.84 49.73
N SER A 27 -23.70 8.11 49.92
CA SER A 27 -24.55 9.12 50.56
C SER A 27 -25.75 9.50 49.68
N VAL A 28 -25.57 9.61 48.37
CA VAL A 28 -26.67 9.82 47.42
C VAL A 28 -27.64 8.63 47.42
N THR A 29 -27.14 7.39 47.43
CA THR A 29 -27.98 6.19 47.54
C THR A 29 -28.78 6.21 48.85
N ARG A 30 -28.20 6.61 49.98
CA ARG A 30 -28.94 6.76 51.25
C ARG A 30 -30.07 7.77 51.17
N VAL A 31 -29.87 8.91 50.51
CA VAL A 31 -30.94 9.90 50.28
C VAL A 31 -32.08 9.30 49.45
N PHE A 32 -31.74 8.57 48.37
CA PHE A 32 -32.74 7.91 47.54
C PHE A 32 -33.44 6.76 48.26
N ASP A 33 -32.74 6.01 49.10
CA ASP A 33 -33.32 4.96 49.93
C ASP A 33 -34.25 5.56 50.99
N SER A 34 -33.88 6.67 51.65
CA SER A 34 -34.75 7.42 52.56
C SER A 34 -36.02 7.95 51.86
N LEU A 35 -35.90 8.44 50.61
CA LEU A 35 -37.05 8.86 49.81
C LEU A 35 -37.94 7.68 49.40
N LYS A 36 -37.33 6.56 49.01
CA LYS A 36 -38.02 5.33 48.60
C LYS A 36 -38.76 4.68 49.77
N ASP A 37 -38.11 4.61 50.93
CA ASP A 37 -38.64 3.98 52.13
C ASP A 37 -39.70 4.85 52.83
N GLY A 38 -39.62 6.17 52.65
CA GLY A 38 -40.55 7.14 53.24
C GLY A 38 -40.64 7.03 54.77
N MET A 39 -41.74 7.50 55.34
CA MET A 39 -41.97 7.40 56.79
C MET A 39 -42.44 5.99 57.18
N LYS A 40 -41.51 5.06 57.47
CA LYS A 40 -41.85 3.72 57.99
C LYS A 40 -42.55 3.80 59.36
N ASN A 41 -43.55 2.93 59.60
CA ASN A 41 -44.50 2.98 60.73
C ASN A 41 -43.93 2.43 62.06
N LYS A 42 -44.05 3.21 63.15
CA LYS A 42 -44.85 2.94 64.37
C LYS A 42 -44.77 4.14 65.35
N GLU A 43 -45.94 4.76 65.64
CA GLU A 43 -46.29 5.78 66.67
C GLU A 43 -46.15 7.31 66.39
N THR A 44 -47.22 8.05 66.73
CA THR A 44 -47.54 9.52 66.68
C THR A 44 -46.96 10.41 65.55
N LEU A 45 -47.86 11.02 64.76
CA LEU A 45 -47.58 11.71 63.48
C LEU A 45 -46.60 12.92 63.55
N GLU A 46 -46.71 13.81 64.53
CA GLU A 46 -45.92 15.06 64.56
C GLU A 46 -44.44 14.87 64.96
N GLY A 47 -44.15 13.90 65.83
CA GLY A 47 -42.77 13.56 66.18
C GLY A 47 -42.03 12.87 65.03
N ARG A 48 -42.74 12.06 64.24
CA ARG A 48 -42.21 11.31 63.09
C ARG A 48 -41.74 12.21 61.96
N GLU A 49 -42.53 13.22 61.64
CA GLU A 49 -42.18 14.17 60.59
C GLU A 49 -40.92 14.93 60.96
N LYS A 50 -40.80 15.38 62.22
CA LYS A 50 -39.59 16.06 62.70
C LYS A 50 -38.36 15.15 62.67
N VAL A 51 -38.47 13.90 63.12
CA VAL A 51 -37.34 12.94 63.12
C VAL A 51 -36.93 12.60 61.70
N PHE A 52 -37.89 12.32 60.80
CA PHE A 52 -37.62 12.03 59.40
C PHE A 52 -37.00 13.21 58.67
N ILE A 53 -37.52 14.43 58.87
CA ILE A 53 -36.95 15.65 58.29
C ILE A 53 -35.53 15.88 58.81
N THR A 54 -35.27 15.66 60.10
CA THR A 54 -33.92 15.82 60.68
C THR A 54 -32.95 14.80 60.07
N GLU A 55 -33.33 13.53 60.00
CA GLU A 55 -32.52 12.46 59.40
C GLU A 55 -32.29 12.70 57.90
N PHE A 56 -33.31 13.16 57.18
CA PHE A 56 -33.20 13.52 55.77
C PHE A 56 -32.29 14.73 55.54
N GLN A 57 -32.38 15.74 56.42
CA GLN A 57 -31.51 16.91 56.40
C GLN A 57 -30.05 16.52 56.69
N ASP A 58 -29.81 15.61 57.64
CA ASP A 58 -28.47 15.08 57.93
C ASP A 58 -27.90 14.30 56.73
N ASN A 59 -28.74 13.51 56.05
CA ASN A 59 -28.34 12.80 54.83
C ASN A 59 -27.99 13.77 53.69
N LEU A 60 -28.77 14.84 53.50
CA LEU A 60 -28.47 15.90 52.53
C LEU A 60 -27.19 16.67 52.87
N GLN A 61 -26.96 16.97 54.15
CA GLN A 61 -25.71 17.59 54.60
C GLN A 61 -24.50 16.67 54.38
N SER A 62 -24.67 15.35 54.57
CA SER A 62 -23.61 14.39 54.24
C SER A 62 -23.28 14.40 52.75
N VAL A 63 -24.29 14.43 51.86
CA VAL A 63 -24.07 14.55 50.41
C VAL A 63 -23.31 15.83 50.08
N ASN A 64 -23.70 16.96 50.68
CA ASN A 64 -23.03 18.23 50.46
C ASN A 64 -21.56 18.22 50.94
N ARG A 65 -21.28 17.57 52.08
CA ARG A 65 -19.91 17.40 52.58
C ARG A 65 -19.07 16.54 51.64
N ASP A 66 -19.60 15.41 51.19
CA ASP A 66 -18.89 14.48 50.31
C ASP A 66 -18.64 15.11 48.92
N LEU A 67 -19.58 15.95 48.44
CA LEU A 67 -19.43 16.73 47.21
C LEU A 67 -18.32 17.78 47.33
N ASN A 68 -18.31 18.56 48.42
CA ASN A 68 -17.29 19.58 48.66
C ASN A 68 -15.89 18.96 48.79
N GLU A 69 -15.77 17.79 49.44
CA GLU A 69 -14.49 17.08 49.52
C GLU A 69 -14.05 16.56 48.15
N LEU A 70 -14.98 16.08 47.32
CA LEU A 70 -14.67 15.68 45.95
C LEU A 70 -14.22 16.87 45.07
N GLU A 71 -14.86 18.03 45.20
CA GLU A 71 -14.44 19.25 44.50
C GLU A 71 -13.02 19.68 44.91
N ARG A 72 -12.71 19.62 46.22
CA ARG A 72 -11.36 19.89 46.73
C ARG A 72 -10.33 18.93 46.13
N LEU A 73 -10.63 17.63 46.11
CA LEU A 73 -9.75 16.60 45.53
C LEU A 73 -9.60 16.74 44.01
N SER A 74 -10.64 17.18 43.29
CA SER A 74 -10.60 17.44 41.85
C SER A 74 -9.54 18.48 41.48
N THR A 75 -9.31 19.50 42.33
CA THR A 75 -8.26 20.50 42.07
C THR A 75 -6.83 19.96 42.23
N LEU A 76 -6.64 18.89 43.01
CA LEU A 76 -5.36 18.20 43.23
C LEU A 76 -5.06 17.18 42.12
N VAL A 77 -6.10 16.68 41.47
CA VAL A 77 -6.04 15.83 40.28
C VAL A 77 -5.76 16.75 39.07
N GLY A 78 -4.49 17.15 38.91
CA GLY A 78 -4.07 18.08 37.86
C GLY A 78 -4.59 17.69 36.46
N ARG A 79 -4.74 18.70 35.57
CA ARG A 79 -5.16 18.46 34.19
C ARG A 79 -4.20 17.45 33.53
N PRO A 80 -4.69 16.42 32.82
CA PRO A 80 -3.82 15.57 32.03
C PRO A 80 -3.01 16.46 31.09
N SER A 81 -1.68 16.38 31.20
CA SER A 81 -0.76 17.19 30.40
C SER A 81 -1.15 17.12 28.92
N GLU A 82 -1.18 18.27 28.23
CA GLU A 82 -1.53 18.41 26.81
C GLU A 82 -0.70 17.50 25.88
N SER A 83 0.39 16.93 26.37
CA SER A 83 1.24 15.97 25.69
C SER A 83 0.81 14.50 25.91
N HIS A 84 -0.41 14.14 25.56
CA HIS A 84 -0.67 12.73 25.27
C HIS A 84 0.10 12.35 23.99
N PRO A 85 0.85 11.23 23.96
CA PRO A 85 1.60 10.81 22.77
C PRO A 85 0.69 10.54 21.56
N LEU A 86 -0.62 10.42 21.79
CA LEU A 86 -1.65 10.17 20.79
C LEU A 86 -2.50 11.42 20.47
N HIS A 87 -2.18 12.59 21.02
CA HIS A 87 -2.90 13.85 20.77
C HIS A 87 -4.44 13.65 20.88
N ASN A 88 -5.24 14.26 19.99
CA ASN A 88 -6.70 14.13 19.95
C ASN A 88 -7.19 12.67 19.87
N SER A 89 -6.39 11.72 19.37
CA SER A 89 -6.79 10.32 19.30
C SER A 89 -6.74 9.58 20.64
N GLY A 90 -6.06 10.13 21.65
CA GLY A 90 -6.13 9.62 23.02
C GLY A 90 -7.48 9.90 23.70
N LEU A 91 -8.22 10.91 23.23
CA LEU A 91 -9.55 11.25 23.76
C LEU A 91 -10.61 10.23 23.32
N LEU A 92 -10.37 9.50 22.23
CA LEU A 92 -11.25 8.43 21.75
C LEU A 92 -11.32 7.21 22.68
N SER A 93 -10.34 7.02 23.58
CA SER A 93 -10.43 5.98 24.62
C SER A 93 -11.26 6.40 25.83
N LEU A 94 -11.55 7.70 25.96
CA LEU A 94 -12.36 8.27 27.03
C LEU A 94 -13.79 8.58 26.56
N ASP A 95 -14.06 8.42 25.26
CA ASP A 95 -15.37 8.66 24.67
C ASP A 95 -16.38 7.64 25.24
N PRO A 96 -17.43 8.09 25.96
CA PRO A 96 -18.48 7.21 26.43
C PRO A 96 -19.27 6.70 25.21
N VAL A 97 -18.81 5.56 24.68
CA VAL A 97 -19.33 4.87 23.50
C VAL A 97 -20.84 4.64 23.62
N GLN A 98 -21.66 5.55 23.10
CA GLN A 98 -23.10 5.31 22.92
C GLN A 98 -23.35 4.32 21.78
N ASP A 99 -22.46 4.31 20.79
CA ASP A 99 -22.55 3.52 19.58
C ASP A 99 -21.38 2.54 19.57
N LYS A 100 -21.62 1.24 19.79
CA LYS A 100 -20.69 0.14 20.16
C LYS A 100 -19.46 -0.08 19.25
N THR A 101 -19.11 0.86 18.39
CA THR A 101 -18.00 0.82 17.45
C THR A 101 -16.68 1.09 18.20
N PRO A 102 -15.75 0.12 18.26
CA PRO A 102 -14.54 0.23 19.06
C PRO A 102 -13.43 0.99 18.30
N LEU A 103 -13.70 2.27 17.95
CA LEU A 103 -12.86 3.12 17.09
C LEU A 103 -11.40 3.21 17.57
N TYR A 104 -11.19 3.36 18.89
CA TYR A 104 -9.84 3.43 19.46
C TYR A 104 -9.03 2.15 19.16
N SER A 105 -9.63 0.98 19.29
CA SER A 105 -8.95 -0.30 19.04
C SER A 105 -8.56 -0.47 17.56
N GLN A 106 -9.44 -0.04 16.65
CA GLN A 106 -9.21 -0.09 15.21
C GLN A 106 -8.10 0.88 14.80
N LEU A 107 -8.10 2.09 15.35
CA LEU A 107 -7.06 3.09 15.10
C LEU A 107 -5.69 2.61 15.60
N LEU A 108 -5.64 2.01 16.79
CA LEU A 108 -4.41 1.43 17.33
C LEU A 108 -3.90 0.28 16.46
N GLN A 109 -4.78 -0.57 15.94
CA GLN A 109 -4.42 -1.66 15.03
C GLN A 109 -3.88 -1.11 13.70
N ALA A 110 -4.52 -0.08 13.14
CA ALA A 110 -4.05 0.59 11.92
C ALA A 110 -2.66 1.22 12.12
N TYR A 111 -2.43 1.89 13.25
CA TYR A 111 -1.12 2.45 13.59
C TYR A 111 -0.03 1.37 13.70
N LYS A 112 -0.31 0.27 14.42
CA LYS A 112 0.61 -0.88 14.53
C LYS A 112 0.94 -1.49 13.16
N TRP A 113 -0.07 -1.64 12.31
CA TRP A 113 0.09 -2.18 10.96
C TRP A 113 0.96 -1.25 10.10
N SER A 114 0.71 0.06 10.14
CA SER A 114 1.49 1.06 9.40
C SER A 114 2.98 1.05 9.78
N ASN A 115 3.28 1.03 11.09
CA ASN A 115 4.66 0.91 11.57
C ASN A 115 5.34 -0.38 11.10
N LYS A 116 4.63 -1.51 11.15
CA LYS A 116 5.16 -2.79 10.69
C LYS A 116 5.43 -2.78 9.19
N LEU A 117 4.54 -2.19 8.39
CA LEU A 117 4.73 -2.01 6.96
C LEU A 117 5.96 -1.18 6.66
N GLN A 118 6.12 -0.03 7.34
CA GLN A 118 7.27 0.85 7.14
C GLN A 118 8.59 0.16 7.49
N TYR A 119 8.62 -0.64 8.57
CA TYR A 119 9.77 -1.45 8.94
C TYR A 119 10.11 -2.49 7.87
N HIS A 120 9.13 -3.27 7.39
CA HIS A 120 9.36 -4.28 6.35
C HIS A 120 9.75 -3.65 5.01
N ALA A 121 9.14 -2.53 4.63
CA ALA A 121 9.53 -1.77 3.44
C ALA A 121 10.97 -1.24 3.56
N GLY A 122 11.39 -0.80 4.75
CA GLY A 122 12.77 -0.41 5.03
C GLY A 122 13.75 -1.57 4.89
N LEU A 123 13.44 -2.74 5.43
CA LEU A 123 14.24 -3.96 5.25
C LEU A 123 14.29 -4.41 3.79
N ALA A 124 13.15 -4.41 3.09
CA ALA A 124 13.10 -4.77 1.68
C ALA A 124 13.93 -3.79 0.84
N SER A 125 13.83 -2.48 1.11
CA SER A 125 14.65 -1.45 0.47
C SER A 125 16.14 -1.68 0.72
N SER A 126 16.55 -1.99 1.95
CA SER A 126 17.95 -2.27 2.25
C SER A 126 18.45 -3.55 1.56
N LEU A 127 17.66 -4.62 1.54
CA LEU A 127 17.98 -5.87 0.85
C LEU A 127 18.06 -5.70 -0.67
N LEU A 128 17.13 -4.95 -1.26
CA LEU A 128 17.16 -4.61 -2.69
C LEU A 128 18.38 -3.76 -3.05
N ASN A 129 18.76 -2.82 -2.18
CA ASN A 129 19.98 -2.02 -2.34
C ASN A 129 21.28 -2.82 -2.11
N GLN A 130 21.22 -3.91 -1.33
CA GLN A 130 22.35 -4.83 -1.09
C GLN A 130 22.47 -5.94 -2.15
N GLN A 131 21.37 -6.31 -2.81
CA GLN A 131 21.32 -7.30 -3.89
C GLN A 131 21.98 -6.75 -5.16
N SER A 132 23.31 -6.76 -5.15
CA SER A 132 24.09 -6.82 -6.37
C SER A 132 23.92 -8.20 -7.00
N LEU A 133 22.81 -8.44 -7.69
CA LEU A 133 22.72 -9.52 -8.68
C LEU A 133 23.70 -9.20 -9.81
N LYS A 134 25.01 -9.35 -9.53
CA LYS A 134 26.07 -9.49 -10.50
C LYS A 134 25.92 -10.86 -11.16
N ARG A 135 24.88 -11.03 -11.97
CA ARG A 135 24.89 -12.01 -13.06
C ARG A 135 25.25 -11.27 -14.34
N SER A 136 26.49 -10.81 -14.40
CA SER A 136 27.13 -10.43 -15.65
C SER A 136 28.62 -10.52 -15.45
N ALA A 137 29.24 -11.42 -16.22
CA ALA A 137 30.67 -11.49 -16.40
C ALA A 137 31.14 -10.16 -16.99
N ASN A 138 31.70 -9.28 -16.15
CA ASN A 138 32.58 -8.20 -16.55
C ASN A 138 33.28 -7.67 -15.29
N GLN A 139 34.26 -8.44 -14.80
CA GLN A 139 35.39 -7.85 -14.08
C GLN A 139 36.44 -7.47 -15.13
N MET A 140 36.28 -6.28 -15.71
CA MET A 140 37.42 -5.52 -16.22
C MET A 140 37.52 -4.26 -15.38
N GLY A 141 38.68 -4.11 -14.75
CA GLY A 141 38.95 -3.07 -13.76
C GLY A 141 38.83 -1.66 -14.36
N ALA A 142 38.14 -0.79 -13.63
CA ALA A 142 38.31 0.65 -13.72
C ALA A 142 38.12 1.28 -12.33
N SER A 143 39.01 2.21 -12.03
CA SER A 143 39.33 2.78 -10.71
C SER A 143 38.14 3.41 -9.97
N ALA A 144 38.09 3.18 -8.65
CA ALA A 144 37.05 3.64 -7.72
C ALA A 144 37.15 5.13 -7.32
N LYS A 145 37.57 6.03 -8.23
CA LYS A 145 37.56 7.48 -7.99
C LYS A 145 36.83 8.17 -9.14
N ARG A 146 35.70 8.80 -8.81
CA ARG A 146 34.67 9.39 -9.69
C ARG A 146 33.59 8.40 -10.14
N ARG A 147 32.71 8.02 -9.20
CA ARG A 147 31.34 7.66 -9.58
C ARG A 147 30.58 8.96 -9.85
N PRO A 148 30.12 9.24 -11.08
CA PRO A 148 29.08 10.23 -11.29
C PRO A 148 27.86 9.77 -10.49
N LYS A 149 27.10 10.70 -9.91
CA LYS A 149 25.76 10.44 -9.37
C LYS A 149 24.99 9.63 -10.41
N VAL A 150 24.75 8.34 -10.16
CA VAL A 150 23.86 7.53 -10.99
C VAL A 150 22.47 8.09 -10.76
N GLN A 151 21.94 8.81 -11.76
CA GLN A 151 20.58 8.76 -12.31
C GLN A 151 20.55 9.69 -13.53
N PRO A 152 20.08 9.19 -14.68
CA PRO A 152 18.66 9.24 -14.92
C PRO A 152 18.09 7.83 -14.89
N SER A 153 17.06 7.66 -14.06
CA SER A 153 16.06 6.62 -14.23
C SER A 153 15.74 6.47 -15.72
N THR A 154 15.79 5.24 -16.24
CA THR A 154 15.32 4.88 -17.58
C THR A 154 13.88 5.34 -17.87
N LEU A 155 13.16 5.80 -16.84
CA LEU A 155 11.80 6.32 -16.89
C LEU A 155 11.71 7.81 -17.21
N VAL A 156 12.83 8.56 -17.23
CA VAL A 156 12.87 10.01 -17.50
C VAL A 156 13.97 10.32 -18.52
N LEU A 157 13.75 9.92 -19.77
CA LEU A 157 14.59 10.32 -20.90
C LEU A 157 13.92 11.45 -21.69
N PRO A 158 14.68 12.39 -22.28
CA PRO A 158 14.12 13.40 -23.17
C PRO A 158 13.39 12.75 -24.36
N PRO A 159 12.22 13.27 -24.79
CA PRO A 159 11.47 12.72 -25.91
C PRO A 159 12.29 12.60 -27.21
N GLN A 160 13.15 13.57 -27.49
CA GLN A 160 14.04 13.57 -28.66
C GLN A 160 14.97 12.36 -28.69
N TYR A 161 15.52 11.96 -27.53
CA TYR A 161 16.38 10.79 -27.45
C TYR A 161 15.61 9.50 -27.76
N VAL A 162 14.37 9.39 -27.28
CA VAL A 162 13.48 8.27 -27.60
C VAL A 162 13.21 8.24 -29.11
N ASP A 163 12.91 9.38 -29.73
CA ASP A 163 12.66 9.46 -31.18
C ASP A 163 13.88 9.05 -31.99
N ASP A 164 15.07 9.47 -31.59
CA ASP A 164 16.31 9.09 -32.26
C ASP A 164 16.59 7.60 -32.14
N VAL A 165 16.36 7.00 -30.96
CA VAL A 165 16.52 5.55 -30.75
C VAL A 165 15.53 4.78 -31.61
N ILE A 166 14.25 5.15 -31.59
CA ILE A 166 13.21 4.49 -32.37
C ILE A 166 13.45 4.67 -33.87
N SER A 167 13.88 5.85 -34.31
CA SER A 167 14.23 6.12 -35.72
C SER A 167 15.43 5.28 -36.16
N ARG A 168 16.46 5.13 -35.33
CA ARG A 168 17.59 4.23 -35.61
C ARG A 168 17.12 2.78 -35.73
N ILE A 169 16.28 2.32 -34.81
CA ILE A 169 15.72 0.96 -34.83
C ILE A 169 14.85 0.73 -36.07
N GLY A 170 14.01 1.68 -36.45
CA GLY A 170 13.17 1.60 -37.65
C GLY A 170 14.02 1.44 -38.92
N ARG A 171 15.15 2.16 -39.03
CA ARG A 171 16.08 2.00 -40.17
C ARG A 171 16.78 0.63 -40.20
N MET A 172 16.93 -0.04 -39.06
CA MET A 172 17.51 -1.39 -39.00
C MET A 172 16.56 -2.48 -39.51
N PHE A 173 15.25 -2.21 -39.50
CA PHE A 173 14.21 -3.18 -39.84
C PHE A 173 13.29 -2.67 -40.96
N PRO A 174 13.76 -2.66 -42.22
CA PRO A 174 12.95 -2.14 -43.34
C PRO A 174 11.67 -2.93 -43.60
N ASP A 175 11.61 -4.20 -43.17
CA ASP A 175 10.44 -5.08 -43.33
C ASP A 175 9.33 -4.82 -42.30
N MET A 176 9.53 -3.86 -41.39
CA MET A 176 8.64 -3.52 -40.28
C MET A 176 8.38 -2.02 -40.30
N SER A 177 7.11 -1.61 -40.29
CA SER A 177 6.77 -0.19 -40.08
C SER A 177 6.58 0.09 -38.59
N ILE A 178 7.19 1.18 -38.11
CA ILE A 178 7.10 1.63 -36.72
C ILE A 178 6.59 3.06 -36.73
N GLU A 179 5.39 3.27 -36.22
CA GLU A 179 4.78 4.59 -36.05
C GLU A 179 4.78 4.95 -34.56
N LEU A 180 5.20 6.17 -34.21
CA LEU A 180 5.30 6.64 -32.83
C LEU A 180 4.23 7.68 -32.53
N PHE A 181 3.45 7.45 -31.48
CA PHE A 181 2.39 8.33 -31.00
C PHE A 181 2.65 8.78 -29.56
N ARG A 182 2.26 10.00 -29.21
CA ARG A 182 2.36 10.55 -27.85
C ARG A 182 1.03 11.15 -27.38
N PRO A 183 0.04 10.31 -27.04
CA PRO A 183 -1.28 10.80 -26.63
C PRO A 183 -1.25 11.68 -25.38
N ASN A 184 -0.36 11.37 -24.42
CA ASN A 184 -0.25 12.07 -23.12
C ASN A 184 1.13 12.71 -22.88
N GLY A 185 1.78 13.20 -23.95
CA GLY A 185 3.03 13.96 -23.89
C GLY A 185 4.32 13.15 -23.72
N THR A 186 4.51 12.43 -22.61
CA THR A 186 5.79 11.76 -22.30
C THR A 186 5.81 10.26 -22.59
N SER A 187 4.67 9.58 -22.47
CA SER A 187 4.55 8.16 -22.83
C SER A 187 4.49 8.01 -24.35
N ALA A 188 5.34 7.14 -24.89
CA ALA A 188 5.39 6.80 -26.30
C ALA A 188 4.61 5.52 -26.55
N VAL A 189 3.68 5.55 -27.49
CA VAL A 189 2.96 4.37 -27.98
C VAL A 189 3.47 4.08 -29.38
N LEU A 190 4.03 2.90 -29.59
CA LEU A 190 4.50 2.46 -30.90
C LEU A 190 3.44 1.54 -31.51
N LEU A 191 3.03 1.85 -32.73
CA LEU A 191 2.30 0.93 -33.59
C LEU A 191 3.31 0.28 -34.54
N VAL A 192 3.54 -1.01 -34.34
CA VAL A 192 4.48 -1.81 -35.12
C VAL A 192 3.69 -2.72 -36.04
N THR A 193 3.83 -2.55 -37.35
CA THR A 193 3.18 -3.43 -38.35
C THR A 193 4.21 -4.33 -39.01
N LEU A 194 4.00 -5.64 -38.93
CA LEU A 194 4.83 -6.66 -39.55
C LEU A 194 4.15 -7.19 -40.80
N GLY A 195 4.37 -6.52 -41.93
CA GLY A 195 3.77 -6.87 -43.22
C GLY A 195 2.25 -7.06 -43.10
N LYS A 196 1.75 -8.21 -43.59
CA LYS A 196 0.34 -8.63 -43.48
C LYS A 196 0.10 -9.69 -42.41
N VAL A 197 1.05 -9.87 -41.48
CA VAL A 197 0.98 -10.95 -40.47
C VAL A 197 0.38 -10.42 -39.17
N LEU A 198 1.02 -9.42 -38.57
CA LEU A 198 0.68 -8.94 -37.22
C LEU A 198 0.80 -7.41 -37.12
N LYS A 199 0.02 -6.86 -36.19
CA LYS A 199 0.15 -5.50 -35.66
C LYS A 199 0.41 -5.60 -34.17
N ALA A 200 1.40 -4.88 -33.67
CA ALA A 200 1.72 -4.82 -32.26
C ALA A 200 1.64 -3.37 -31.76
N ILE A 201 0.97 -3.18 -30.63
CA ILE A 201 0.94 -1.92 -29.90
C ILE A 201 1.89 -2.07 -28.73
N VAL A 202 2.97 -1.28 -28.71
CA VAL A 202 3.97 -1.28 -27.65
C VAL A 202 3.85 0.04 -26.89
N VAL A 203 3.38 -0.04 -25.64
CA VAL A 203 3.28 1.11 -24.75
C VAL A 203 4.58 1.24 -23.98
N MET A 204 5.22 2.40 -24.11
CA MET A 204 6.49 2.70 -23.48
C MET A 204 6.39 3.96 -22.61
N ARG A 205 7.14 3.94 -21.51
CA ARG A 205 7.46 5.13 -20.72
C ARG A 205 8.95 5.42 -20.91
N SER A 206 9.28 6.45 -21.68
CA SER A 206 10.64 6.63 -22.22
C SER A 206 11.04 5.41 -23.08
N LEU A 207 12.12 4.68 -22.73
CA LEU A 207 12.54 3.45 -23.41
C LEU A 207 12.17 2.17 -22.64
N PHE A 208 11.43 2.32 -21.55
CA PHE A 208 10.90 1.20 -20.79
C PHE A 208 9.59 0.74 -21.42
N ILE A 209 9.55 -0.51 -21.89
CA ILE A 209 8.33 -1.11 -22.41
C ILE A 209 7.48 -1.58 -21.22
N ASP A 210 6.27 -1.05 -21.10
CA ASP A 210 5.35 -1.31 -19.99
C ASP A 210 4.36 -2.41 -20.35
N ARG A 211 3.74 -2.29 -21.54
CA ARG A 211 2.78 -3.26 -22.06
C ARG A 211 2.95 -3.45 -23.55
N THR A 212 2.82 -4.68 -24.02
CA THR A 212 2.71 -4.99 -25.44
C THR A 212 1.44 -5.77 -25.71
N ILE A 213 0.73 -5.40 -26.78
CA ILE A 213 -0.47 -6.09 -27.26
C ILE A 213 -0.21 -6.48 -28.70
N VAL A 214 -0.30 -7.77 -29.04
CA VAL A 214 -0.08 -8.26 -30.41
C VAL A 214 -1.39 -8.80 -30.97
N ARG A 215 -1.70 -8.45 -32.22
CA ARG A 215 -2.91 -8.86 -32.95
C ARG A 215 -2.58 -9.24 -34.38
N GLY A 216 -3.41 -10.09 -34.98
CA GLY A 216 -3.41 -10.35 -36.42
C GLY A 216 -3.63 -9.06 -37.22
N PHE A 217 -3.14 -9.03 -38.46
CA PHE A 217 -3.22 -7.83 -39.31
C PHE A 217 -4.67 -7.31 -39.51
N SER A 218 -5.64 -8.23 -39.57
CA SER A 218 -7.07 -7.98 -39.75
C SER A 218 -7.90 -8.12 -38.47
N GLU A 219 -7.27 -8.38 -37.33
CA GLU A 219 -8.00 -8.58 -36.07
C GLU A 219 -8.30 -7.24 -35.38
N ASN A 220 -9.48 -7.15 -34.76
CA ASN A 220 -9.89 -5.98 -34.01
C ASN A 220 -9.22 -5.95 -32.62
N VAL A 221 -8.89 -4.73 -32.16
CA VAL A 221 -8.20 -4.48 -30.88
C VAL A 221 -9.01 -4.96 -29.67
N TYR A 222 -10.34 -5.03 -29.78
CA TYR A 222 -11.25 -5.44 -28.69
C TYR A 222 -11.39 -6.95 -28.51
N SER A 223 -10.76 -7.77 -29.36
CA SER A 223 -10.76 -9.22 -29.18
C SER A 223 -9.81 -9.63 -28.04
N GLU A 224 -10.09 -10.79 -27.43
CA GLU A 224 -9.27 -11.35 -26.34
C GLU A 224 -7.79 -11.46 -26.73
N ASP A 225 -6.90 -11.40 -25.72
CA ASP A 225 -5.47 -11.43 -25.94
C ASP A 225 -5.04 -12.77 -26.56
N GLY A 226 -4.46 -12.71 -27.77
CA GLY A 226 -3.96 -13.89 -28.46
C GLY A 226 -2.63 -14.40 -27.87
N LYS A 227 -2.34 -15.69 -28.02
CA LYS A 227 -1.13 -16.38 -27.47
C LYS A 227 0.20 -15.66 -27.74
N VAL A 228 0.34 -14.97 -28.88
CA VAL A 228 1.55 -14.21 -29.21
C VAL A 228 1.76 -13.02 -28.26
N THR A 229 0.69 -12.44 -27.72
CA THR A 229 0.74 -11.38 -26.70
C THR A 229 1.35 -11.90 -25.39
N ASP A 230 0.99 -13.11 -24.97
CA ASP A 230 1.57 -13.73 -23.77
C ASP A 230 3.07 -14.03 -23.96
N HIS A 231 3.44 -14.51 -25.15
CA HIS A 231 4.84 -14.71 -25.50
C HIS A 231 5.61 -13.39 -25.54
N ALA A 232 5.02 -12.31 -26.05
CA ALA A 232 5.62 -10.97 -26.04
C ALA A 232 5.84 -10.45 -24.62
N THR A 233 4.89 -10.69 -23.72
CA THR A 233 5.03 -10.36 -22.29
C THR A 233 6.18 -11.14 -21.65
N THR A 234 6.34 -12.42 -22.01
CA THR A 234 7.47 -13.24 -21.54
C THR A 234 8.80 -12.76 -22.11
N ALA A 235 8.84 -12.39 -23.40
CA ALA A 235 10.02 -11.86 -24.07
C ALA A 235 10.48 -10.54 -23.43
N LEU A 236 9.54 -9.67 -23.09
CA LEU A 236 9.80 -8.43 -22.39
C LEU A 236 10.54 -8.66 -21.06
N LEU A 237 10.07 -9.61 -20.25
CA LEU A 237 10.73 -9.97 -18.98
C LEU A 237 12.13 -10.55 -19.21
N HIS A 238 12.32 -11.36 -20.26
CA HIS A 238 13.61 -11.94 -20.60
C HIS A 238 14.65 -10.88 -21.00
N TYR A 239 14.26 -9.92 -21.85
CA TYR A 239 15.17 -8.89 -22.35
C TYR A 239 15.37 -7.72 -21.38
N GLN A 240 14.66 -7.70 -20.25
CA GLN A 240 14.68 -6.57 -19.34
C GLN A 240 16.08 -6.31 -18.78
N LEU A 241 16.72 -5.23 -19.23
CA LEU A 241 18.05 -4.81 -18.81
C LEU A 241 18.06 -3.32 -18.44
N PRO A 242 17.83 -2.98 -17.15
CA PRO A 242 17.65 -1.59 -16.71
C PRO A 242 18.83 -0.65 -16.99
N GLN A 243 20.03 -1.20 -17.21
CA GLN A 243 21.23 -0.40 -17.48
C GLN A 243 21.41 -0.06 -18.96
N MET A 244 20.75 -0.77 -19.88
CA MET A 244 20.90 -0.59 -21.34
C MET A 244 19.54 -0.62 -22.05
N PRO A 245 18.66 0.37 -21.83
CA PRO A 245 17.30 0.35 -22.36
C PRO A 245 17.24 0.33 -23.90
N ASP A 246 18.19 0.97 -24.60
CA ASP A 246 18.31 0.91 -26.07
C ASP A 246 18.45 -0.52 -26.60
N VAL A 247 19.22 -1.35 -25.88
CA VAL A 247 19.47 -2.75 -26.25
C VAL A 247 18.22 -3.59 -25.99
N VAL A 248 17.45 -3.29 -24.94
CA VAL A 248 16.17 -3.95 -24.65
C VAL A 248 15.20 -3.76 -25.79
N VAL A 249 14.95 -2.50 -26.18
CA VAL A 249 14.01 -2.19 -27.27
C VAL A 249 14.48 -2.84 -28.58
N ARG A 250 15.77 -2.77 -28.90
CA ARG A 250 16.32 -3.43 -30.10
C ARG A 250 16.13 -4.95 -30.07
N SER A 251 16.46 -5.60 -28.96
CA SER A 251 16.36 -7.06 -28.82
C SER A 251 14.91 -7.51 -28.91
N PHE A 252 13.99 -6.77 -28.29
CA PHE A 252 12.56 -7.00 -28.38
C PHE A 252 12.04 -6.85 -29.82
N MET A 253 12.42 -5.78 -30.53
CA MET A 253 12.02 -5.59 -31.93
C MET A 253 12.60 -6.66 -32.86
N THR A 254 13.83 -7.13 -32.58
CA THR A 254 14.45 -8.24 -33.32
C THR A 254 13.66 -9.54 -33.11
N TRP A 255 13.28 -9.83 -31.87
CA TRP A 255 12.44 -10.96 -31.52
C TRP A 255 11.06 -10.85 -32.18
N LEU A 256 10.41 -9.68 -32.13
CA LEU A 256 9.12 -9.45 -32.76
C LEU A 256 9.20 -9.64 -34.28
N ARG A 257 10.26 -9.14 -34.92
CA ARG A 257 10.50 -9.32 -36.37
C ARG A 257 10.54 -10.80 -36.78
N SER A 258 10.96 -11.71 -35.92
CA SER A 258 10.97 -13.16 -36.24
C SER A 258 9.59 -13.73 -36.58
N TYR A 259 8.51 -13.05 -36.20
CA TYR A 259 7.15 -13.41 -36.56
C TYR A 259 6.75 -13.05 -37.99
N ILE A 260 7.57 -12.30 -38.74
CA ILE A 260 7.29 -12.03 -40.17
C ILE A 260 7.16 -13.33 -40.98
N LYS A 261 7.86 -14.39 -40.56
CA LYS A 261 7.81 -15.73 -41.15
C LYS A 261 6.95 -16.71 -40.34
N LEU A 262 5.96 -16.23 -39.58
CA LEU A 262 5.13 -17.06 -38.70
C LEU A 262 4.51 -18.26 -39.40
N PHE A 263 3.95 -18.06 -40.61
CA PHE A 263 3.32 -19.11 -41.40
C PHE A 263 4.27 -19.76 -42.43
N GLN A 264 5.52 -19.30 -42.50
CA GLN A 264 6.50 -19.72 -43.50
C GLN A 264 7.62 -20.60 -42.92
N THR A 265 7.74 -20.65 -41.59
CA THR A 265 8.81 -21.40 -40.90
C THR A 265 8.21 -22.61 -40.21
N PRO A 266 8.65 -23.84 -40.52
CA PRO A 266 8.22 -25.01 -39.77
C PRO A 266 8.81 -24.99 -38.36
N CYS A 267 8.18 -25.73 -37.44
CA CYS A 267 8.76 -25.94 -36.11
C CYS A 267 10.08 -26.70 -36.21
N GLN A 268 11.15 -26.20 -35.58
CA GLN A 268 12.48 -26.82 -35.63
C GLN A 268 12.53 -28.22 -35.02
N ARG A 269 11.63 -28.52 -34.07
CA ARG A 269 11.60 -29.83 -33.40
C ARG A 269 10.79 -30.88 -34.15
N CYS A 270 9.58 -30.55 -34.59
CA CYS A 270 8.68 -31.53 -35.21
C CYS A 270 8.59 -31.41 -36.74
N GLY A 271 9.20 -30.39 -37.35
CA GLY A 271 9.22 -30.17 -38.79
C GLY A 271 7.87 -29.75 -39.40
N LYS A 272 6.80 -29.64 -38.60
CA LYS A 272 5.45 -29.29 -39.07
C LYS A 272 5.23 -27.78 -39.07
N PHE A 273 4.41 -27.31 -40.02
CA PHE A 273 3.96 -25.91 -40.11
C PHE A 273 2.77 -25.59 -39.22
N LEU A 274 1.95 -26.59 -38.90
CA LEU A 274 0.78 -26.45 -38.03
C LEU A 274 0.71 -27.65 -37.09
N GLN A 275 0.36 -27.37 -35.84
CA GLN A 275 0.02 -28.37 -34.83
C GLN A 275 -1.28 -27.93 -34.16
N GLU A 276 -2.31 -28.77 -34.21
CA GLU A 276 -3.66 -28.45 -33.69
C GLU A 276 -4.26 -27.17 -34.29
N GLY A 277 -3.94 -26.87 -35.55
CA GLY A 277 -4.40 -25.67 -36.24
C GLY A 277 -3.66 -24.38 -35.88
N LEU A 278 -2.67 -24.44 -34.99
CA LEU A 278 -1.83 -23.30 -34.63
C LEU A 278 -0.45 -23.38 -35.28
N PRO A 279 0.08 -22.26 -35.82
CA PRO A 279 1.47 -22.20 -36.28
C PRO A 279 2.44 -22.25 -35.09
N PRO A 280 3.75 -22.40 -35.34
CA PRO A 280 4.77 -22.27 -34.30
C PRO A 280 4.73 -20.85 -33.73
N THR A 281 4.04 -20.64 -32.61
CA THR A 281 3.88 -19.32 -31.99
C THR A 281 5.03 -18.98 -31.05
N TRP A 282 5.80 -19.95 -30.58
CA TRP A 282 6.95 -19.70 -29.69
C TRP A 282 8.20 -19.37 -30.50
N ARG A 283 9.01 -18.44 -29.97
CA ARG A 283 10.31 -18.03 -30.53
C ARG A 283 11.35 -18.06 -29.43
N ASP A 284 12.43 -18.82 -29.64
CA ASP A 284 13.54 -18.85 -28.68
C ASP A 284 14.16 -17.46 -28.53
N PHE A 285 14.47 -17.05 -27.30
CA PHE A 285 14.93 -15.68 -27.04
C PHE A 285 16.38 -15.42 -27.47
N ARG A 286 17.17 -16.46 -27.76
CA ARG A 286 18.56 -16.35 -28.20
C ARG A 286 18.71 -16.64 -29.69
N THR A 287 18.13 -17.75 -30.16
CA THR A 287 18.28 -18.21 -31.55
C THR A 287 17.18 -17.71 -32.47
N LEU A 288 16.06 -17.25 -31.93
CA LEU A 288 14.85 -16.83 -32.67
C LEU A 288 14.20 -17.97 -33.47
N GLU A 289 14.55 -19.21 -33.14
CA GLU A 289 13.99 -20.40 -33.77
C GLU A 289 12.51 -20.60 -33.42
N ALA A 290 11.76 -21.13 -34.37
CA ALA A 290 10.31 -21.29 -34.29
C ALA A 290 9.93 -22.64 -33.68
N PHE A 291 9.10 -22.62 -32.63
CA PHE A 291 8.58 -23.83 -31.98
C PHE A 291 7.06 -23.75 -31.77
N HIS A 292 6.39 -24.90 -31.79
CA HIS A 292 5.04 -24.99 -31.20
C HIS A 292 5.14 -24.91 -29.68
N ASP A 293 4.05 -24.51 -29.04
CA ASP A 293 3.97 -24.35 -27.58
C ASP A 293 4.32 -25.66 -26.84
N THR A 294 3.84 -26.79 -27.35
CA THR A 294 4.15 -28.14 -26.83
C THR A 294 5.56 -28.63 -27.19
N CYS A 295 6.20 -28.05 -28.21
CA CYS A 295 7.54 -28.40 -28.69
C CYS A 295 8.64 -27.55 -28.05
N ARG A 296 8.37 -26.92 -26.90
CA ARG A 296 9.33 -26.09 -26.17
C ARG A 296 10.36 -26.89 -25.36
N GLN A 297 10.00 -28.08 -24.86
CA GLN A 297 10.76 -28.87 -23.86
C GLN A 297 11.86 -29.76 -24.42
#